data_AF-A0AAX2RQR1-F1
#
_entry.id   AF-A0AAX2RQR1-F1
#
_cell.length_a   1.000
_cell.length_b   1.000
_cell.length_c   1.000
_cell.angle_alpha   90.00
_cell.angle_beta   90.00
_cell.angle_gamma   90.00
#
_symmetry.space_group_name_H-M   'P 1'
#
loop_
_entity.id
_entity.type
_entity.pdbx_description
1 polymer ?
#
loop_
_entity_poly.entity_id
_entity_poly.type
_entity_poly.pdbx_seq_one_letter_code
_entity_poly.pdbx_strand_id
1 'polypeptide(L)' 'MIKYTVAQRAWCDTYHRETGFHPMMDSFEAGRETFHDAATRAIRWYETHSMEAHRLIQLALPQRQD' A
#
# COMPACT_ATOMS: atom_id res chain seq x y z
N MET A 1 -22.84 -4.18 3.18
CA MET A 1 -21.58 -4.20 2.39
C MET A 1 -21.42 -2.83 1.76
N ILE A 2 -20.41 -2.07 2.18
CA ILE A 2 -20.15 -0.76 1.60
C ILE A 2 -19.74 -0.97 0.14
N LYS A 3 -20.44 -0.30 -0.78
CA LYS A 3 -20.06 -0.30 -2.19
C LYS A 3 -19.15 0.89 -2.44
N TYR A 4 -17.96 0.62 -2.98
CA TYR A 4 -17.06 1.65 -3.48
C TYR A 4 -17.75 2.51 -4.53
N THR A 5 -17.54 3.83 -4.45
CA THR A 5 -17.85 4.72 -5.57
C THR A 5 -16.91 4.46 -6.75
N VAL A 6 -17.24 5.00 -7.92
CA VAL A 6 -16.38 4.89 -9.11
C VAL A 6 -14.97 5.45 -8.83
N ALA A 7 -14.89 6.62 -8.19
CA ALA A 7 -13.61 7.25 -7.86
C ALA A 7 -12.80 6.42 -6.84
N GLN A 8 -13.46 5.86 -5.84
CA GLN A 8 -12.81 5.02 -4.83
C GLN A 8 -12.27 3.73 -5.45
N ARG A 9 -13.02 3.11 -6.36
CA ARG A 9 -12.57 1.93 -7.12
C ARG A 9 -11.37 2.26 -8.00
N ALA A 10 -11.44 3.35 -8.76
CA ALA A 10 -10.32 3.81 -9.60
C ALA A 10 -9.06 4.11 -8.78
N TRP A 11 -9.21 4.60 -7.55
CA TRP A 11 -8.10 4.76 -6.62
C TRP A 11 -7.51 3.41 -6.21
N CYS A 12 -8.34 2.44 -5.81
CA CYS A 12 -7.86 1.09 -5.46
C CYS A 12 -7.13 0.41 -6.63
N ASP A 13 -7.67 0.53 -7.85
CA ASP A 13 -7.06 -0.01 -9.07
C ASP A 13 -5.70 0.67 -9.36
N THR A 14 -5.63 1.99 -9.16
CA THR A 14 -4.37 2.73 -9.29
C THR A 14 -3.35 2.30 -8.25
N TYR A 15 -3.73 2.23 -6.98
CA TYR A 15 -2.85 1.74 -5.91
C TYR A 15 -2.29 0.36 -6.25
N HIS A 16 -3.14 -0.56 -6.70
CA HIS A 16 -2.71 -1.90 -7.08
C HIS A 16 -1.74 -1.90 -8.26
N ARG A 17 -2.05 -1.14 -9.31
CA ARG A 17 -1.19 -1.05 -10.50
C ARG A 17 0.19 -0.49 -10.16
N GLU A 18 0.27 0.57 -9.35
CA GLU A 18 1.53 1.25 -9.07
C GLU A 18 2.38 0.54 -8.00
N THR A 19 1.75 -0.19 -7.07
CA THR A 19 2.46 -0.82 -5.93
C THR A 19 2.62 -2.33 -6.06
N GLY A 20 1.77 -2.98 -6.86
CA GLY A 20 1.64 -4.44 -6.90
C GLY A 20 0.83 -5.04 -5.74
N PHE A 21 0.39 -4.24 -4.76
CA PHE A 21 -0.34 -4.70 -3.58
C PHE A 21 -1.81 -4.26 -3.61
N HIS A 22 -2.70 -5.01 -2.98
CA HIS A 22 -4.05 -4.52 -2.71
C HIS A 22 -4.05 -3.58 -1.49
N PRO A 23 -4.75 -2.44 -1.54
CA PRO A 23 -4.81 -1.55 -0.38
C PRO A 23 -5.61 -2.19 0.76
N MET A 24 -5.17 -1.97 2.01
CA MET A 24 -5.84 -2.48 3.20
C MET A 24 -7.11 -1.69 3.53
N MET A 25 -8.24 -2.08 2.96
CA MET A 25 -9.50 -1.35 3.09
C MET A 25 -10.52 -1.95 4.06
N ASP A 26 -10.18 -3.05 4.76
CA ASP A 26 -11.13 -3.82 5.60
C ASP A 26 -11.87 -2.97 6.64
N SER A 27 -11.20 -1.98 7.23
CA SER A 27 -11.83 -1.09 8.22
C SER A 27 -12.79 -0.10 7.58
N PHE A 28 -12.52 0.37 6.36
CA PHE A 28 -13.51 1.13 5.59
C PHE A 28 -14.70 0.25 5.19
N GLU A 29 -14.44 -0.97 4.69
CA GLU A 29 -15.48 -1.90 4.26
C GLU A 29 -16.40 -2.34 5.41
N ALA A 30 -15.86 -2.41 6.63
CA ALA A 30 -16.58 -2.66 7.87
C ALA A 30 -17.26 -1.40 8.46
N GLY A 31 -17.10 -0.23 7.85
CA GLY A 31 -17.68 1.04 8.32
C GLY A 31 -17.03 1.60 9.60
N ARG A 32 -15.78 1.20 9.91
CA ARG A 32 -15.04 1.65 11.09
C ARG A 32 -14.19 2.91 10.85
N GLU A 33 -13.87 3.22 9.59
CA GLU A 33 -13.14 4.44 9.22
C GLU A 33 -13.61 4.97 7.86
N THR A 34 -13.23 6.20 7.52
CA THR A 34 -13.52 6.77 6.21
C THR A 34 -12.61 6.15 5.13
N PHE A 35 -13.02 6.21 3.86
CA PHE A 35 -12.17 5.78 2.76
C PHE A 35 -10.82 6.51 2.75
N HIS A 36 -10.84 7.82 3.05
CA HIS A 36 -9.64 8.66 3.06
C HIS A 36 -8.63 8.18 4.12
N ASP A 37 -9.12 7.83 5.32
CA ASP A 37 -8.26 7.36 6.41
C ASP A 37 -7.68 5.99 6.08
N ALA A 38 -8.49 5.07 5.54
CA ALA A 38 -8.04 3.77 5.07
C ALA A 38 -6.99 3.88 3.96
N ALA A 39 -7.24 4.73 2.96
CA ALA A 39 -6.32 4.99 1.85
C ALA A 39 -4.99 5.58 2.34
N THR A 40 -5.04 6.55 3.25
CA THR A 40 -3.84 7.15 3.86
C THR A 40 -3.04 6.10 4.63
N ARG A 41 -3.72 5.23 5.39
CA ARG A 41 -3.08 4.12 6.12
C ARG A 41 -2.44 3.11 5.17
N ALA A 42 -3.09 2.79 4.05
CA ALA A 42 -2.52 1.91 3.03
C ALA A 42 -1.24 2.52 2.41
N ILE A 43 -1.25 3.82 2.06
CA ILE A 43 -0.07 4.53 1.55
C ILE A 43 1.09 4.47 2.56
N ARG A 44 0.86 4.82 3.82
CA ARG A 44 1.90 4.80 4.87
C ARG A 44 2.50 3.41 5.07
N TRP A 45 1.66 2.38 5.02
CA TRP A 45 2.13 1.00 5.08
C TRP A 45 3.05 0.68 3.90
N TYR A 46 2.65 1.05 2.68
CA TYR A 46 3.46 0.78 1.48
C TYR A 46 4.80 1.52 1.51
N GLU A 47 4.80 2.78 1.95
CA GLU A 47 6.04 3.55 2.15
C GLU A 47 6.98 2.84 3.12
N THR A 48 6.46 2.42 4.29
CA THR A 48 7.24 1.71 5.30
C THR A 48 7.77 0.38 4.77
N HIS A 49 6.92 -0.40 4.11
CA HIS A 49 7.30 -1.67 3.50
C HIS A 49 8.39 -1.50 2.44
N SER A 50 8.23 -0.52 1.55
CA SER A 50 9.17 -0.26 0.46
C SER A 50 10.53 0.21 0.98
N MET A 51 10.55 1.05 2.02
CA MET A 51 11.78 1.47 2.69
C MET A 51 12.54 0.28 3.31
N GLU A 52 11.83 -0.61 4.01
CA GLU A 52 12.43 -1.80 4.60
C GLU A 52 12.93 -2.78 3.52
N ALA A 53 12.14 -2.99 2.46
CA ALA A 53 12.55 -3.82 1.34
C ALA A 53 13.84 -3.28 0.69
N HIS A 54 13.92 -1.97 0.42
CA HIS A 54 15.14 -1.33 -0.08
C HIS A 54 16.33 -1.56 0.85
N ARG A 55 16.14 -1.40 2.17
CA ARG A 55 17.19 -1.65 3.16
C ARG A 55 17.68 -3.09 3.11
N LEU A 56 16.78 -4.07 3.10
CA LEU A 56 17.12 -5.49 3.06
C LEU A 56 17.85 -5.87 1.75
N ILE A 57 17.41 -5.32 0.62
CA ILE A 57 18.09 -5.50 -0.68
C ILE A 57 19.52 -4.95 -0.63
N GLN A 58 19.72 -3.75 -0.06
CA GLN A 58 21.06 -3.17 0.08
C GLN A 58 21.97 -4.02 0.98
N LEU A 59 21.45 -4.54 2.09
CA LEU A 59 22.21 -5.41 2.99
C LEU A 59 22.59 -6.76 2.34
N ALA A 60 21.80 -7.22 1.37
CA ALA A 60 22.07 -8.44 0.62
C ALA A 60 23.06 -8.23 -0.55
N LEU A 61 23.52 -6.99 -0.81
CA LEU A 61 24.52 -6.74 -1.83
C LEU A 61 25.84 -7.43 -1.45
N PRO A 62 26.41 -8.27 -2.34
CA PRO A 62 27.72 -8.85 -2.11
C PRO A 62 28.78 -7.76 -1.93
N GLN A 63 29.74 -7.99 -1.03
CA GLN A 63 30.88 -7.09 -0.91
C GLN A 63 31.64 -7.09 -2.23
N ARG A 64 31.98 -5.87 -2.69
CA ARG A 64 32.79 -5.68 -3.89
C ARG A 64 34.17 -6.29 -3.64
N GLN A 65 34.55 -7.27 -4.45
CA GLN A 65 35.92 -7.80 -4.47
C GLN A 65 36.73 -6.86 -5.37
N ASP A 66 37.55 -6.01 -4.76
CA ASP A 66 38.55 -5.20 -5.47
C ASP A 66 39.85 -6.01 -5.66
#